data_AF-A0A519EG76-F1
#
_entry.id   AF-A0A519EG76-F1
#
_cell.length_a   1.000
_cell.length_b   1.000
_cell.length_c   1.000
_cell.angle_alpha   90.00
_cell.angle_beta   90.00
_cell.angle_gamma   90.00
#
_symmetry.space_group_name_H-M   'P 1'
#
loop_
_entity.id
_entity.type
_entity.pdbx_description
1 polymer ?
#
loop_
_entity_poly.entity_id
_entity_poly.type
_entity_poly.pdbx_seq_one_letter_code
_entity_poly.pdbx_strand_id
1 'polypeptide(L)'
;MDGIKDTRFGAATAKQAQDSDEWRAQALVFRGKRQAMLASNIANADTPNYKARDISFADVLKASSQAEELTDQDGKETGVARDVPLIPSSTLAFAGYRQPLQDSIDGNTVEVEREQAEFARNTILYTLAMASLDDEATEFKQAAALPNAASPTRRG
;
A
#
# COMPACT_ATOMS: atom_id res chain seq x y z
N MET A 1 2.05 45.46 -19.97
CA MET A 1 1.82 44.18 -20.66
C MET A 1 2.16 43.09 -19.68
N ASP A 2 1.17 42.23 -19.46
CA ASP A 2 0.98 41.39 -18.29
C ASP A 2 2.05 40.32 -18.08
N GLY A 3 2.36 40.12 -16.79
CA GLY A 3 3.12 38.98 -16.31
C GLY A 3 2.28 37.71 -16.35
N ILE A 4 2.71 36.75 -17.15
CA ILE A 4 2.27 35.35 -17.03
C ILE A 4 3.30 34.68 -16.11
N LYS A 5 2.99 34.60 -14.82
CA LYS A 5 3.68 33.71 -13.89
C LYS A 5 3.10 32.32 -14.11
N ASP A 6 3.86 31.45 -14.78
CA ASP A 6 3.56 30.02 -14.87
C ASP A 6 3.62 29.39 -13.47
N THR A 7 2.47 29.30 -12.81
CA THR A 7 2.25 28.59 -11.53
C THR A 7 1.90 27.11 -11.71
N ARG A 8 1.97 26.58 -12.93
CA ARG A 8 1.51 25.22 -13.27
C ARG A 8 2.48 24.08 -12.91
N PHE A 9 3.71 24.38 -12.51
CA PHE A 9 4.72 23.36 -12.19
C PHE A 9 4.81 22.97 -10.70
N GLY A 10 4.27 23.76 -9.77
CA GLY A 10 4.37 23.47 -8.33
C GLY A 10 3.32 22.48 -7.80
N ALA A 11 2.11 22.49 -8.38
CA ALA A 11 0.99 21.67 -7.90
C ALA A 11 1.13 20.18 -8.26
N ALA A 12 1.76 19.86 -9.40
CA ALA A 12 1.97 18.48 -9.83
C ALA A 12 2.93 17.72 -8.93
N THR A 13 4.02 18.35 -8.50
CA THR A 13 5.03 17.74 -7.62
C THR A 13 4.49 17.49 -6.21
N ALA A 14 3.70 18.41 -5.66
CA ALA A 14 3.08 18.25 -4.35
C ALA A 14 2.06 17.11 -4.31
N LYS A 15 1.25 16.99 -5.37
CA LYS A 15 0.32 15.86 -5.52
C LYS A 15 1.08 14.53 -5.63
N GLN A 16 2.13 14.48 -6.44
CA GLN A 16 2.91 13.26 -6.63
C GLN A 16 3.66 12.80 -5.35
N ALA A 17 4.10 13.74 -4.52
CA ALA A 17 4.66 13.44 -3.21
C ALA A 17 3.58 12.88 -2.26
N GLN A 18 2.42 13.52 -2.19
CA GLN A 18 1.28 13.05 -1.38
C GLN A 18 0.84 11.63 -1.80
N ASP A 19 0.73 11.38 -3.10
CA ASP A 19 0.39 10.06 -3.65
C ASP A 19 1.44 9.02 -3.24
N SER A 20 2.72 9.41 -3.17
CA SER A 20 3.81 8.50 -2.76
C SER A 20 3.81 8.20 -1.26
N ASP A 21 3.47 9.16 -0.41
CA ASP A 21 3.37 8.94 1.03
C ASP A 21 2.20 8.03 1.37
N GLU A 22 1.07 8.25 0.70
CA GLU A 22 -0.13 7.44 0.86
C GLU A 22 0.14 5.98 0.46
N TRP A 23 0.84 5.77 -0.67
CA TRP A 23 1.24 4.43 -1.11
C TRP A 23 2.11 3.72 -0.07
N ARG A 24 3.09 4.40 0.53
CA ARG A 24 4.01 3.80 1.53
C ARG A 24 3.26 3.41 2.79
N ALA A 25 2.39 4.29 3.28
CA ALA A 25 1.55 4.02 4.45
C ALA A 25 0.62 2.82 4.20
N GLN A 26 0.00 2.75 3.02
CA GLN A 26 -0.82 1.62 2.62
C GLN A 26 0.02 0.34 2.54
N ALA A 27 1.18 0.37 1.90
CA ALA A 27 2.07 -0.79 1.82
C ALA A 27 2.42 -1.34 3.22
N LEU A 28 2.74 -0.47 4.19
CA LEU A 28 2.98 -0.89 5.57
C LEU A 28 1.76 -1.59 6.19
N VAL A 29 0.57 -0.99 6.06
CA VAL A 29 -0.69 -1.57 6.56
C VAL A 29 -0.98 -2.92 5.91
N PHE A 30 -0.80 -3.04 4.59
CA PHE A 30 -0.96 -4.29 3.87
C PHE A 30 -0.03 -5.37 4.42
N ARG A 31 1.25 -5.05 4.61
CA ARG A 31 2.25 -6.01 5.11
C ARG A 31 1.92 -6.46 6.53
N GLY A 32 1.47 -5.56 7.39
CA GLY A 32 1.00 -5.92 8.74
C GLY A 32 -0.20 -6.88 8.71
N LYS A 33 -1.18 -6.58 7.86
CA LYS A 33 -2.36 -7.43 7.63
C LYS A 33 -1.99 -8.82 7.11
N ARG A 34 -1.08 -8.90 6.13
CA ARG A 34 -0.58 -10.17 5.60
C ARG A 34 0.20 -10.96 6.65
N GLN A 35 1.00 -10.28 7.48
CA GLN A 35 1.75 -10.92 8.56
C GLN A 35 0.83 -11.64 9.56
N ALA A 36 -0.27 -10.98 9.95
CA ALA A 36 -1.28 -11.58 10.83
C ALA A 36 -1.95 -12.81 10.21
N MET A 37 -2.20 -12.79 8.89
CA MET A 37 -2.79 -13.91 8.17
C MET A 37 -1.85 -15.10 8.08
N LEU A 38 -0.58 -14.86 7.73
CA LEU A 38 0.46 -15.89 7.70
C LEU A 38 0.67 -16.51 9.09
N ALA A 39 0.71 -15.69 10.14
CA ALA A 39 0.79 -16.17 11.52
C ALA A 39 -0.43 -17.04 11.90
N SER A 40 -1.64 -16.64 11.48
CA SER A 40 -2.85 -17.43 11.70
C SER A 40 -2.79 -18.78 10.97
N ASN A 41 -2.33 -18.82 9.72
CA ASN A 41 -2.16 -20.09 9.01
C ASN A 41 -1.17 -21.02 9.74
N ILE A 42 0.00 -20.49 10.13
CA ILE A 42 1.03 -21.26 10.87
C ILE A 42 0.47 -21.80 12.19
N ALA A 43 -0.27 -20.99 12.95
CA ALA A 43 -0.86 -21.40 14.22
C ALA A 43 -1.92 -22.51 14.06
N ASN A 44 -2.56 -22.59 12.90
CA ASN A 44 -3.57 -23.61 12.58
C ASN A 44 -3.02 -24.74 11.68
N ALA A 45 -1.70 -24.88 11.58
CA ALA A 45 -1.05 -25.92 10.80
C ALA A 45 -1.43 -27.35 11.23
N ASP A 46 -1.75 -27.54 12.50
CA ASP A 46 -2.16 -28.85 13.05
C ASP A 46 -3.68 -28.92 13.29
N THR A 47 -4.46 -28.01 12.68
CA THR A 47 -5.92 -27.97 12.82
C THR A 47 -6.59 -28.68 11.63
N PRO A 48 -7.27 -29.82 11.84
CA PRO A 48 -7.95 -30.54 10.77
C PRO A 48 -8.96 -29.65 10.02
N ASN A 49 -9.09 -29.86 8.71
CA ASN A 49 -9.96 -29.09 7.81
C ASN A 49 -9.66 -27.58 7.70
N TYR A 50 -8.56 -27.08 8.27
CA TYR A 50 -8.23 -25.65 8.15
C TYR A 50 -7.89 -25.25 6.71
N LYS A 51 -8.35 -24.06 6.32
CA LYS A 51 -8.15 -23.52 4.97
C LYS A 51 -7.25 -22.30 5.00
N ALA A 52 -6.03 -22.45 4.48
CA ALA A 52 -5.04 -21.39 4.43
C ALA A 52 -5.52 -20.22 3.57
N ARG A 53 -5.28 -18.99 4.05
CA ARG A 53 -5.67 -17.76 3.35
C ARG A 53 -4.44 -16.91 3.01
N ASP A 54 -4.56 -16.09 1.98
CA ASP A 54 -3.58 -15.03 1.68
C ASP A 54 -4.24 -13.85 0.99
N ILE A 55 -3.50 -12.75 0.95
CA ILE A 55 -3.82 -11.55 0.19
C ILE A 55 -2.65 -11.23 -0.75
N SER A 56 -2.97 -11.03 -2.03
CA SER A 56 -1.99 -10.63 -3.03
C SER A 56 -1.94 -9.11 -3.14
N PHE A 57 -0.74 -8.54 -3.02
CA PHE A 57 -0.55 -7.10 -3.21
C PHE A 57 -0.91 -6.67 -4.63
N ALA A 58 -0.64 -7.52 -5.63
CA ALA A 58 -0.98 -7.25 -7.02
C ALA A 58 -2.50 -7.19 -7.23
N ASP A 59 -3.26 -8.06 -6.54
CA ASP A 59 -4.73 -8.06 -6.65
C ASP A 59 -5.33 -6.81 -6.00
N VAL A 60 -4.75 -6.37 -4.88
CA VAL A 60 -5.11 -5.12 -4.21
C VAL A 60 -4.81 -3.91 -5.11
N LEU A 61 -3.63 -3.85 -5.71
CA LEU A 61 -3.24 -2.77 -6.63
C LEU A 61 -4.10 -2.73 -7.89
N LYS A 62 -4.44 -3.90 -8.43
CA LYS A 62 -5.31 -4.03 -9.60
C LYS A 62 -6.76 -3.61 -9.27
N ALA A 63 -7.21 -3.81 -8.03
CA ALA A 63 -8.53 -3.38 -7.60
C ALA A 63 -8.61 -1.87 -7.40
N SER A 64 -7.54 -1.24 -6.90
CA SER A 64 -7.50 0.22 -6.78
C SER A 64 -7.37 0.92 -8.13
N SER A 65 -6.57 0.39 -9.06
CA SER A 65 -6.45 0.99 -10.40
C SER A 65 -7.77 0.95 -11.19
N GLN A 66 -8.57 -0.11 -11.04
CA GLN A 66 -9.88 -0.22 -11.68
C GLN A 66 -10.94 0.68 -11.04
N ALA A 67 -10.79 1.04 -9.77
CA ALA A 67 -11.71 1.97 -9.11
C ALA A 67 -11.58 3.39 -9.68
N GLU A 68 -10.38 3.78 -10.11
CA GLU A 68 -10.10 5.05 -10.81
C GLU A 68 -10.67 5.05 -12.25
N GLU A 69 -10.83 3.88 -12.88
CA GLU A 69 -11.27 3.74 -14.28
C GLU A 69 -12.79 3.63 -14.46
N LEU A 70 -13.60 3.51 -13.39
CA LEU A 70 -15.06 3.49 -13.50
C LEU A 70 -15.63 4.87 -13.86
N THR A 71 -15.54 5.18 -15.14
CA THR A 71 -16.30 6.25 -15.81
C THR A 71 -17.72 5.75 -16.10
N ASP A 72 -18.72 6.56 -15.77
CA ASP A 72 -20.13 6.25 -16.01
C ASP A 72 -20.41 6.03 -17.52
N GLN A 73 -21.38 5.17 -17.86
CA GLN A 73 -21.74 4.84 -19.25
C GLN A 73 -22.32 6.04 -20.03
N ASP A 74 -22.60 7.15 -19.33
CA ASP A 74 -23.13 8.40 -19.88
C ASP A 74 -22.07 9.47 -20.20
N GLY A 75 -20.77 9.14 -20.11
CA GLY A 75 -19.68 10.06 -20.50
C GLY A 75 -19.59 11.34 -19.65
N LYS A 76 -20.30 11.39 -18.51
CA LYS A 76 -20.10 12.42 -17.49
C LYS A 76 -19.01 11.96 -16.56
N GLU A 77 -17.88 12.65 -16.62
CA GLU A 77 -16.89 12.64 -15.53
C GLU A 77 -17.58 13.18 -14.26
N THR A 78 -18.20 12.29 -13.50
CA THR A 78 -18.49 12.56 -12.10
C THR A 78 -17.16 12.43 -11.39
N GLY A 79 -16.37 13.51 -11.40
CA GLY A 79 -15.13 13.67 -10.65
C GLY A 79 -15.36 13.66 -9.14
N VAL A 80 -16.05 12.64 -8.65
CA VAL A 80 -15.87 12.18 -7.28
C VAL A 80 -14.73 11.18 -7.41
N ALA A 81 -13.50 11.65 -7.18
CA ALA A 81 -12.44 10.77 -6.74
C ALA A 81 -13.04 10.00 -5.56
N ARG A 82 -13.51 8.77 -5.83
CA ARG A 82 -13.89 7.90 -4.74
C ARG A 82 -12.54 7.61 -4.12
N ASP A 83 -12.31 8.19 -2.94
CA ASP A 83 -11.31 7.68 -1.99
C ASP A 83 -11.74 6.23 -1.69
N VAL A 84 -11.46 5.33 -2.62
CA VAL A 84 -11.49 3.90 -2.39
C VAL A 84 -10.15 3.67 -1.73
N PRO A 85 -10.11 3.53 -0.39
CA PRO A 85 -8.84 3.28 0.26
C PRO A 85 -8.22 2.07 -0.42
N LEU A 86 -6.98 2.22 -0.89
CA LEU A 86 -6.25 1.20 -1.66
C LEU A 86 -6.25 -0.14 -0.94
N ILE A 87 -6.45 -0.11 0.39
CA ILE A 87 -6.74 -1.28 1.21
C ILE A 87 -8.08 -1.05 1.89
N PRO A 88 -9.10 -1.89 1.66
CA PRO A 88 -10.36 -1.76 2.37
C PRO A 88 -10.14 -1.87 3.88
N SER A 89 -11.02 -1.22 4.63
CA SER A 89 -11.08 -1.31 6.10
C SER A 89 -11.14 -2.77 6.58
N SER A 90 -11.66 -3.68 5.75
CA SER A 90 -11.67 -5.13 5.99
C SER A 90 -10.71 -5.89 5.09
N THR A 91 -9.64 -6.42 5.67
CA THR A 91 -8.70 -7.36 5.02
C THR A 91 -9.40 -8.62 4.48
N LEU A 92 -10.56 -8.97 5.04
CA LEU A 92 -11.33 -10.16 4.65
C LEU A 92 -11.84 -10.08 3.20
N ALA A 93 -12.07 -8.87 2.67
CA ALA A 93 -12.64 -8.69 1.33
C ALA A 93 -11.69 -9.14 0.21
N PHE A 94 -10.38 -9.17 0.46
CA PHE A 94 -9.36 -9.61 -0.50
C PHE A 94 -8.69 -10.92 -0.10
N ALA A 95 -9.04 -11.47 1.07
CA ALA A 95 -8.46 -12.72 1.58
C ALA A 95 -8.99 -13.91 0.79
N GLY A 96 -8.20 -14.42 -0.15
CA GLY A 96 -8.52 -15.61 -0.92
C GLY A 96 -8.05 -16.88 -0.20
N TYR A 97 -8.78 -17.98 -0.41
CA TYR A 97 -8.25 -19.31 -0.08
C TYR A 97 -7.11 -19.64 -1.05
N ARG A 98 -5.99 -20.12 -0.50
CA ARG A 98 -4.88 -20.57 -1.34
C ARG A 98 -5.14 -21.99 -1.84
N GLN A 99 -4.76 -22.22 -3.09
CA GLN A 99 -4.69 -23.57 -3.64
C GLN A 99 -3.46 -24.26 -3.03
N PRO A 100 -3.63 -25.41 -2.35
CA PRO A 100 -2.50 -26.16 -1.81
C PRO A 100 -1.68 -26.78 -2.96
N LEU A 101 -0.36 -26.88 -2.80
CA LEU A 101 0.47 -27.65 -3.74
C LEU A 101 0.47 -29.14 -3.40
N GLN A 102 0.21 -29.46 -2.12
CA GLN A 102 0.11 -30.82 -1.60
C GLN A 102 -1.26 -31.06 -0.97
N ASP A 103 -1.92 -32.14 -1.37
CA ASP A 103 -3.18 -32.56 -0.75
C ASP A 103 -2.92 -33.19 0.62
N SER A 104 -3.56 -32.67 1.66
CA SER A 104 -3.51 -33.27 3.00
C SER A 104 -4.62 -34.30 3.20
N ILE A 105 -4.30 -35.37 3.93
CA ILE A 105 -5.24 -36.45 4.28
C ILE A 105 -6.35 -35.96 5.22
N ASP A 106 -6.07 -34.98 6.08
CA ASP A 106 -7.01 -34.42 7.07
C ASP A 106 -7.81 -33.21 6.55
N GLY A 107 -7.66 -32.88 5.27
CA GLY A 107 -8.30 -31.73 4.64
C GLY A 107 -7.70 -30.38 5.03
N ASN A 108 -6.61 -30.33 5.79
CA ASN A 108 -5.85 -29.11 5.98
C ASN A 108 -5.16 -28.70 4.67
N THR A 109 -5.02 -27.40 4.43
CA THR A 109 -4.35 -26.84 3.24
C THR A 109 -3.15 -25.98 3.60
N VAL A 110 -2.77 -25.95 4.88
CA VAL A 110 -1.60 -25.24 5.37
C VAL A 110 -0.35 -26.04 5.06
N GLU A 111 0.61 -25.37 4.42
CA GLU A 111 1.94 -25.92 4.10
C GLU A 111 2.97 -25.18 4.95
N VAL A 112 3.36 -25.76 6.09
CA VAL A 112 4.10 -25.07 7.16
C VAL A 112 5.37 -24.40 6.64
N GLU A 113 6.20 -25.13 5.89
CA GLU A 113 7.47 -24.61 5.36
C GLU A 113 7.23 -23.43 4.41
N ARG A 114 6.15 -23.49 3.62
CA ARG A 114 5.78 -22.42 2.71
C ARG A 114 5.26 -21.20 3.46
N GLU A 115 4.41 -21.40 4.46
CA GLU A 115 3.88 -20.32 5.29
C GLU A 115 5.01 -19.62 6.07
N GLN A 116 5.99 -20.38 6.57
CA GLN A 116 7.19 -19.83 7.23
C GLN A 116 8.06 -19.02 6.25
N ALA A 117 8.27 -19.51 5.02
CA ALA A 117 9.01 -18.79 4.01
C ALA A 117 8.33 -17.47 3.61
N GLU A 118 7.01 -17.51 3.40
CA GLU A 118 6.23 -16.30 3.10
C GLU A 118 6.17 -15.33 4.30
N PHE A 119 6.12 -15.85 5.54
CA PHE A 119 6.19 -15.04 6.74
C PHE A 119 7.52 -14.29 6.82
N ALA A 120 8.65 -14.99 6.67
CA ALA A 120 9.98 -14.38 6.67
C ALA A 120 10.12 -13.33 5.56
N ARG A 121 9.64 -13.62 4.35
CA ARG A 121 9.62 -12.68 3.22
C ARG A 121 8.82 -11.43 3.56
N ASN A 122 7.63 -11.60 4.15
CA ASN A 122 6.77 -10.50 4.51
C ASN A 122 7.35 -9.67 5.66
N THR A 123 8.05 -10.27 6.62
CA THR A 123 8.78 -9.56 7.68
C THR A 123 9.85 -8.63 7.11
N ILE A 124 10.64 -9.09 6.13
CA ILE A 124 11.62 -8.25 5.44
C ILE A 124 10.93 -7.07 4.76
N LEU A 125 9.83 -7.32 4.04
CA LEU A 125 9.09 -6.26 3.36
C LEU A 125 8.40 -5.28 4.32
N TYR A 126 7.94 -5.76 5.48
CA TYR A 126 7.34 -4.92 6.53
C TYR A 126 8.39 -3.98 7.15
N THR A 127 9.56 -4.51 7.50
CA THR A 127 10.67 -3.71 8.05
C THR A 127 11.18 -2.69 7.04
N LEU A 128 11.27 -3.04 5.75
CA LEU A 128 11.60 -2.10 4.68
C LEU A 128 10.55 -1.00 4.52
N ALA A 129 9.27 -1.34 4.55
CA ALA A 129 8.18 -0.36 4.46
C ALA A 129 8.24 0.63 5.63
N MET A 130 8.52 0.14 6.84
CA MET A 130 8.68 0.97 8.03
C MET A 130 9.88 1.92 7.90
N ALA A 131 11.06 1.40 7.52
CA ALA A 131 12.25 2.22 7.31
C ALA A 131 12.00 3.33 6.27
N SER A 132 11.26 3.02 5.21
CA SER A 132 10.93 4.00 4.18
C SER A 132 10.09 5.18 4.69
N LEU A 133 9.22 4.96 5.69
CA LEU A 133 8.43 6.03 6.31
C LEU A 133 9.26 6.84 7.32
N ASP A 134 10.19 6.18 8.01
CA ASP A 134 11.12 6.85 8.92
C ASP A 134 12.07 7.80 8.15
N ASP A 135 12.53 7.38 6.96
CA ASP A 135 13.34 8.21 6.06
C ASP A 135 12.59 9.47 5.63
N GLU A 136 11.32 9.32 5.19
CA GLU A 136 10.46 10.44 4.78
C GLU A 136 10.17 11.41 5.94
N ALA A 137 9.85 10.86 7.12
CA ALA A 137 9.64 11.67 8.31
C ALA A 137 10.90 12.46 8.71
N THR A 138 12.09 11.92 8.42
CA THR A 138 13.37 12.59 8.64
C THR A 138 13.59 13.70 7.61
N GLU A 139 13.31 13.46 6.33
CA GLU A 139 13.38 14.47 5.26
C GLU A 139 12.42 15.64 5.54
N PHE A 140 11.17 15.35 5.92
CA PHE A 140 10.19 16.38 6.28
C PHE A 140 10.67 17.26 7.45
N LYS A 141 11.24 16.64 8.50
CA LYS A 141 11.82 17.39 9.64
C LYS A 141 12.97 18.28 9.20
N GLN A 142 13.83 17.82 8.30
CA GLN A 142 14.94 18.62 7.76
C GLN A 142 14.42 19.80 6.94
N ALA A 143 13.45 19.57 6.05
CA ALA A 143 12.84 20.62 5.24
C ALA A 143 12.15 21.70 6.09
N ALA A 144 11.39 21.28 7.12
CA ALA A 144 10.73 22.19 8.06
C ALA A 144 11.73 22.97 8.94
N ALA A 145 12.90 22.40 9.21
CA ALA A 145 13.96 23.04 10.00
C ALA A 145 14.81 24.05 9.20
N LEU A 146 14.59 24.23 7.89
CA LEU A 146 15.24 25.25 7.06
C LEU A 146 14.32 26.49 6.90
N PRO A 147 14.34 27.49 7.82
CA PRO A 147 13.62 28.73 7.60
C PRO A 147 14.37 29.59 6.57
N ASN A 148 13.76 29.78 5.39
CA ASN A 148 14.09 30.85 4.42
C ASN A 148 15.50 30.81 3.77
N ALA A 149 15.63 30.10 2.66
CA ALA A 149 16.75 30.26 1.71
C ALA A 149 16.30 30.80 0.34
N ALA A 150 15.24 31.61 0.27
CA ALA A 150 14.81 32.24 -0.97
C ALA A 150 14.45 33.73 -0.74
N SER A 151 15.49 34.56 -0.65
CA SER A 151 15.38 35.99 -0.91
C SER A 151 16.56 36.38 -1.81
N PRO A 152 16.40 36.44 -3.14
CA PRO A 152 17.38 37.13 -3.96
C PRO A 152 17.36 38.59 -3.53
N THR A 153 18.47 38.98 -2.90
CA THR A 153 18.74 40.32 -2.42
C THR A 153 18.56 41.29 -3.57
N ARG A 154 17.61 42.21 -3.43
CA ARG A 154 17.51 43.42 -4.26
C ARG A 154 18.85 44.16 -4.14
N ARG A 155 19.64 44.18 -5.22
CA ARG A 155 20.80 45.08 -5.34
C ARG A 155 20.71 45.87 -6.64
N GLY A 156 20.73 47.19 -6.46
CA GLY A 156 21.24 48.20 -7.40
C GLY A 156 20.41 48.42 -8.63
#